data_AF-A0A3A5J6D3-F1
#
_entry.id   AF-A0A3A5J6D3-F1
#
_cell.length_a   1.000
_cell.length_b   1.000
_cell.length_c   1.000
_cell.angle_alpha   90.00
_cell.angle_beta   90.00
_cell.angle_gamma   90.00
#
_symmetry.space_group_name_H-M   'P 1'
#
loop_
_entity.id
_entity.type
_entity.pdbx_description
1 polymer ?
#
loop_
_entity_poly.entity_id
_entity_poly.type
_entity_poly.pdbx_seq_one_letter_code
_entity_poly.pdbx_strand_id
1 'polypeptide(L)'
;MYGVDLFNASAWPSEAIKRRVGTGADLIAHRQFGRRMWRYHCSNCGRLVHGRNRRGHIVIPNERFRAANEDSLPERVQPSVHLFYAQRVVDIADALPKHPDDLDAVELDSTDV
;
A
#
# COMPACT_ATOMS: atom_id res chain seq x y z
N MET A 1 10.19 -4.46 -16.66
CA MET A 1 8.98 -3.89 -16.02
C MET A 1 9.47 -2.73 -15.17
N TYR A 2 9.59 -1.55 -15.78
CA TYR A 2 10.10 -0.36 -15.11
C TYR A 2 9.16 -0.01 -13.95
N GLY A 3 9.74 0.29 -12.78
CA GLY A 3 8.99 0.55 -11.56
C GLY A 3 7.99 1.69 -11.77
N VAL A 4 6.83 1.60 -11.13
CA VAL A 4 5.89 2.72 -11.07
C VAL A 4 6.58 3.90 -10.38
N ASP A 5 6.58 5.08 -11.00
CA ASP A 5 7.17 6.30 -10.42
C ASP A 5 6.46 6.71 -9.12
N LEU A 6 5.20 6.26 -8.96
CA LEU A 6 4.39 6.43 -7.76
C LEU A 6 3.68 5.13 -7.41
N PHE A 7 3.94 4.62 -6.20
CA PHE A 7 3.18 3.51 -5.64
C PHE A 7 1.98 4.03 -4.84
N ASN A 8 0.77 3.62 -5.22
CA ASN A 8 -0.46 3.92 -4.48
C ASN A 8 -1.00 2.67 -3.78
N ALA A 9 -1.40 2.83 -2.52
CA ALA A 9 -1.95 1.74 -1.74
C ALA A 9 -2.76 2.26 -0.56
N SER A 10 -3.62 1.41 -0.05
CA SER A 10 -4.35 1.61 1.20
C SER A 10 -3.98 0.51 2.19
N ALA A 11 -4.00 0.84 3.48
CA ALA A 11 -3.56 -0.04 4.55
C ALA A 11 -4.67 -0.31 5.57
N TRP A 12 -4.76 -1.56 6.03
CA TRP A 12 -5.73 -1.99 7.04
C TRP A 12 -5.07 -2.84 8.12
N PRO A 13 -5.62 -2.84 9.35
CA PRO A 13 -5.28 -3.84 10.36
C PRO A 13 -5.43 -5.25 9.79
N SER A 14 -4.54 -6.15 10.18
CA SER A 14 -4.45 -7.47 9.54
C SER A 14 -5.70 -8.33 9.74
N GLU A 15 -6.34 -8.17 10.88
CA GLU A 15 -7.55 -8.82 11.32
C GLU A 15 -8.79 -8.34 10.54
N ALA A 16 -8.74 -7.15 9.94
CA ALA A 16 -9.81 -6.63 9.11
C ALA A 16 -9.82 -7.25 7.70
N ILE A 17 -8.77 -7.98 7.31
CA ILE A 17 -8.61 -8.53 5.97
C ILE A 17 -8.75 -10.06 5.97
N LYS A 18 -9.70 -10.55 5.19
CA LYS A 18 -9.83 -11.98 4.88
C LYS A 18 -9.10 -12.27 3.57
N ARG A 19 -8.11 -13.16 3.63
CA ARG A 19 -7.37 -13.62 2.43
C ARG A 19 -8.01 -14.89 1.88
N ARG A 20 -8.26 -14.90 0.58
CA ARG A 20 -8.70 -16.07 -0.16
C ARG A 20 -7.77 -16.28 -1.35
N VAL A 21 -7.35 -17.50 -1.57
CA VAL A 21 -6.52 -17.89 -2.70
C VAL A 21 -7.27 -18.94 -3.51
N GLY A 22 -7.24 -18.82 -4.83
CA GLY A 22 -7.91 -19.77 -5.71
C GLY A 22 -7.25 -21.14 -5.69
N THR A 23 -7.99 -22.17 -6.09
CA THR A 23 -7.48 -23.54 -6.20
C THR A 23 -6.23 -23.58 -7.10
N GLY A 24 -5.17 -24.24 -6.64
CA GLY A 24 -3.91 -24.37 -7.37
C GLY A 24 -3.01 -23.13 -7.36
N ALA A 25 -3.39 -22.07 -6.64
CA ALA A 25 -2.55 -20.89 -6.41
C ALA A 25 -2.15 -20.77 -4.93
N ASP A 26 -1.08 -20.04 -4.67
CA ASP A 26 -0.61 -19.68 -3.32
C ASP A 26 -0.05 -18.24 -3.31
N LEU A 27 0.27 -17.72 -2.14
CA LEU A 27 0.95 -16.45 -1.93
C LEU A 27 2.41 -16.67 -1.54
N ILE A 28 3.32 -16.37 -2.46
CA ILE A 28 4.76 -16.38 -2.21
C ILE A 28 5.13 -15.12 -1.40
N ALA A 29 5.66 -15.33 -0.20
CA ALA A 29 6.05 -14.26 0.70
C ALA A 29 7.53 -13.91 0.55
N HIS A 30 7.82 -12.66 0.19
CA HIS A 30 9.18 -12.12 0.11
C HIS A 30 9.40 -11.06 1.19
N ARG A 31 10.26 -11.38 2.16
CA ARG A 31 10.72 -10.39 3.14
C ARG A 31 11.65 -9.39 2.48
N GLN A 32 11.43 -8.11 2.76
CA GLN A 32 12.30 -7.04 2.27
C GLN A 32 13.60 -7.01 3.08
N PHE A 33 14.75 -7.05 2.40
CA PHE A 33 16.07 -7.09 3.06
C PHE A 33 16.25 -5.88 3.99
N GLY A 34 16.78 -6.14 5.20
CA GLY A 34 16.97 -5.11 6.23
C GLY A 34 15.69 -4.49 6.80
N ARG A 35 14.50 -4.97 6.41
CA ARG A 35 13.21 -4.36 6.79
C ARG A 35 12.27 -5.37 7.45
N ARG A 36 11.42 -4.87 8.36
CA ARG A 36 10.29 -5.63 8.93
C ARG A 36 9.08 -5.53 8.01
N MET A 37 9.24 -5.86 6.73
CA MET A 37 8.17 -5.77 5.74
C MET A 37 8.17 -6.97 4.80
N TRP A 38 6.99 -7.34 4.31
CA TRP A 38 6.77 -8.47 3.42
C TRP A 38 5.99 -8.03 2.18
N ARG A 39 6.27 -8.67 1.05
CA ARG A 39 5.47 -8.60 -0.17
C ARG A 39 4.93 -9.99 -0.48
N TYR A 40 3.66 -10.09 -0.82
CA TYR A 40 2.98 -11.35 -1.12
C TYR A 40 2.56 -11.36 -2.59
N HIS A 41 3.15 -12.26 -3.36
CA HIS A 41 2.93 -12.39 -4.80
C HIS A 41 2.11 -13.65 -5.09
N CYS A 42 1.22 -13.58 -6.07
CA CYS A 42 0.52 -14.77 -6.55
C CYS A 42 1.52 -15.75 -7.20
N SER A 43 1.54 -17.01 -6.77
CA SER A 43 2.42 -18.03 -7.34
C SER A 43 2.13 -18.33 -8.81
N ASN A 44 0.88 -18.12 -9.26
CA ASN A 44 0.45 -18.43 -10.62
C ASN A 44 0.81 -17.31 -11.62
N CYS A 45 0.56 -16.04 -11.27
CA CYS A 45 0.75 -14.92 -12.20
C CYS A 45 1.87 -13.93 -11.80
N GLY A 46 2.57 -14.17 -10.69
CA GLY A 46 3.69 -13.34 -10.20
C GLY A 46 3.30 -11.96 -9.66
N ARG A 47 2.02 -11.59 -9.77
CA ARG A 47 1.48 -10.28 -9.43
C ARG A 47 1.54 -10.01 -7.93
N LEU A 48 1.95 -8.79 -7.54
CA LEU A 48 1.85 -8.33 -6.15
C LEU A 48 0.37 -8.23 -5.74
N VAL A 49 -0.02 -9.05 -4.76
CA VAL A 49 -1.39 -9.07 -4.22
C VAL A 49 -1.53 -8.07 -3.09
N HIS A 50 -0.62 -8.14 -2.10
CA HIS A 50 -0.55 -7.19 -1.00
C HIS A 50 0.84 -7.20 -0.36
N GLY A 51 1.14 -6.18 0.44
CA GLY A 51 2.26 -6.14 1.36
C GLY A 51 1.82 -6.31 2.81
N ARG A 52 2.81 -6.42 3.70
CA ARG A 52 2.66 -6.22 5.14
C ARG A 52 3.73 -5.22 5.58
N ASN A 53 3.30 -4.09 6.13
CA ASN A 53 4.22 -3.06 6.60
C ASN A 53 4.80 -3.39 7.99
N ARG A 54 5.67 -2.52 8.51
CA ARG A 54 6.33 -2.72 9.82
C ARG A 54 5.38 -2.73 11.02
N ARG A 55 4.22 -2.08 10.90
CA ARG A 55 3.12 -2.10 11.89
C ARG A 55 2.28 -3.38 11.81
N GLY A 56 2.53 -4.22 10.81
CA GLY A 56 1.76 -5.44 10.58
C GLY A 56 0.48 -5.23 9.78
N HIS A 57 0.16 -4.00 9.35
CA HIS A 57 -0.97 -3.73 8.49
C HIS A 57 -0.79 -4.37 7.12
N ILE A 58 -1.90 -4.82 6.54
CA ILE A 58 -1.96 -5.31 5.17
C ILE A 58 -2.10 -4.10 4.25
N VAL A 59 -1.15 -3.97 3.32
CA VAL A 59 -1.08 -2.86 2.36
C VAL A 59 -1.49 -3.38 0.99
N ILE A 60 -2.62 -2.93 0.47
CA ILE A 60 -3.18 -3.41 -0.80
C ILE A 60 -2.96 -2.33 -1.86
N PRO A 61 -2.28 -2.63 -2.99
CA PRO A 61 -2.13 -1.68 -4.09
C PRO A 61 -3.49 -1.24 -4.65
N ASN A 62 -3.66 0.05 -4.92
CA ASN A 62 -4.98 0.56 -5.33
C ASN A 62 -5.44 0.05 -6.71
N GLU A 63 -4.50 -0.34 -7.56
CA GLU A 63 -4.79 -1.03 -8.82
C GLU A 63 -5.55 -2.36 -8.62
N ARG A 64 -5.47 -2.99 -7.44
CA ARG A 64 -6.32 -4.15 -7.11
C ARG A 64 -7.79 -3.77 -6.95
N PHE A 65 -8.07 -2.60 -6.38
CA PHE A 65 -9.45 -2.10 -6.27
C PHE A 65 -9.98 -1.65 -7.63
N ARG A 66 -9.16 -0.96 -8.44
CA ARG A 66 -9.54 -0.57 -9.81
C ARG A 66 -9.91 -1.79 -10.67
N ALA A 67 -9.06 -2.81 -10.68
CA ALA A 67 -9.32 -4.03 -11.45
C ALA A 67 -10.61 -4.75 -11.02
N ALA A 68 -11.09 -4.53 -9.79
CA ALA A 68 -12.33 -5.10 -9.28
C ALA A 68 -13.56 -4.18 -9.45
N ASN A 69 -13.39 -2.94 -9.92
CA ASN A 69 -14.44 -1.92 -9.99
C ASN A 69 -14.41 -1.17 -11.34
N GLU A 70 -14.33 -1.91 -12.46
CA GLU A 70 -14.39 -1.33 -13.82
C GLU A 70 -13.38 -0.19 -14.04
N ASP A 71 -12.16 -0.39 -13.54
CA ASP A 71 -11.06 0.59 -13.53
C ASP A 71 -11.30 1.89 -12.75
N SER A 72 -12.44 2.02 -12.07
CA SER A 72 -12.73 3.09 -11.12
C SER A 72 -12.16 2.79 -9.73
N LEU A 73 -11.71 3.84 -9.04
CA LEU A 73 -11.26 3.71 -7.65
C LEU A 73 -12.41 4.08 -6.71
N PRO A 74 -12.88 3.16 -5.84
CA PRO A 74 -13.95 3.47 -4.89
C PRO A 74 -13.57 4.61 -3.94
N GLU A 75 -14.55 5.43 -3.56
CA GLU A 75 -14.37 6.61 -2.70
C GLU A 75 -13.59 6.28 -1.41
N ARG A 76 -13.92 5.16 -0.77
CA ARG A 76 -13.30 4.70 0.49
C ARG A 76 -11.78 4.48 0.41
N VAL A 77 -11.24 4.27 -0.78
CA VAL A 77 -9.81 3.99 -1.01
C VAL A 77 -9.14 5.08 -1.85
N GLN A 78 -9.80 6.23 -2.00
CA GLN A 78 -9.18 7.40 -2.60
C GLN A 78 -7.95 7.82 -1.79
N PRO A 79 -6.86 8.26 -2.45
CA PRO A 79 -5.69 8.76 -1.75
C PRO A 79 -6.06 9.97 -0.88
N SER A 80 -5.60 9.96 0.37
CA SER A 80 -5.77 11.07 1.30
C SER A 80 -4.47 11.81 1.61
N VAL A 81 -3.32 11.26 1.22
CA VAL A 81 -2.00 11.73 1.62
C VAL A 81 -0.89 11.15 0.73
N HIS A 82 0.22 11.87 0.61
CA HIS A 82 1.49 11.36 0.06
C HIS A 82 2.49 11.09 1.19
N LEU A 83 3.05 9.89 1.19
CA LEU A 83 4.09 9.46 2.15
C LEU A 83 5.44 9.36 1.46
N PHE A 84 6.52 9.46 2.24
CA PHE A 84 7.89 9.39 1.73
C PHE A 84 8.18 10.43 0.63
N TYR A 85 7.53 11.59 0.70
CA TYR A 85 7.56 12.60 -0.35
C TYR A 85 8.94 13.29 -0.46
N ALA A 86 9.80 13.17 0.55
CA ALA A 86 11.19 13.60 0.44
C ALA A 86 12.02 12.70 -0.50
N GLN A 87 11.56 11.48 -0.78
CA GLN A 87 12.21 10.51 -1.66
C GLN A 87 11.62 10.49 -3.08
N ARG A 88 10.75 11.46 -3.40
CA ARG A 88 10.07 11.52 -4.69
C ARG A 88 11.04 11.80 -5.83
N VAL A 89 10.74 11.25 -6.99
CA VAL A 89 11.40 11.58 -8.27
C VAL A 89 10.57 12.53 -9.14
N VAL A 90 9.28 12.68 -8.82
CA VAL A 90 8.34 13.57 -9.49
C VAL A 90 7.55 14.39 -8.47
N ASP A 91 7.26 15.64 -8.79
CA ASP A 91 6.35 16.48 -8.00
C ASP A 91 4.90 16.18 -8.37
N ILE A 92 4.07 15.94 -7.36
CA ILE A 92 2.64 15.70 -7.51
C ILE A 92 1.88 17.01 -7.31
N ALA A 93 1.24 17.46 -8.38
CA ALA A 93 0.46 18.70 -8.45
C ALA A 93 -0.98 18.49 -7.95
N ASP A 94 -1.14 18.13 -6.68
CA ASP A 94 -2.44 18.08 -6.00
C ASP A 94 -2.42 18.81 -4.66
N ALA A 95 -3.59 18.94 -4.04
CA ALA A 95 -3.76 19.56 -2.73
C ALA A 95 -3.62 18.59 -1.56
N LEU A 96 -3.27 17.32 -1.79
CA LEU A 96 -3.15 16.34 -0.71
C LEU A 96 -1.93 16.65 0.16
N PRO A 97 -2.02 16.42 1.49
CA PRO A 97 -0.89 16.55 2.39
C PRO A 97 0.30 15.71 1.93
N LYS A 98 1.51 16.28 2.03
CA LYS A 98 2.77 15.68 1.56
C LYS A 98 3.72 15.52 2.74
N HIS A 99 3.86 14.29 3.23
CA HIS A 99 4.75 14.00 4.35
C HIS A 99 6.11 13.53 3.84
N PRO A 100 7.22 14.05 4.40
CA PRO A 100 8.56 13.70 3.94
C PRO A 100 8.87 12.21 4.10
N ASP A 101 8.33 11.59 5.15
CA ASP A 101 8.50 10.18 5.52
C ASP A 101 7.13 9.50 5.72
N ASP A 102 7.07 8.40 6.48
CA ASP A 102 5.79 7.85 6.91
C ASP A 102 5.18 8.63 8.08
N LEU A 103 3.88 8.45 8.28
CA LEU A 103 3.12 9.14 9.34
C LEU A 103 3.50 8.71 10.76
N ASP A 104 4.41 7.76 10.96
CA ASP A 104 4.89 7.48 12.32
C ASP A 104 6.06 8.40 12.70
N ALA A 105 6.64 9.14 11.74
CA ALA A 105 7.61 10.22 12.01
C ALA A 105 6.93 11.52 12.48
N VAL A 106 5.60 11.57 12.41
CA VAL A 106 4.79 12.67 12.93
C VAL A 106 3.94 12.06 14.05
N GLU A 107 4.38 12.20 15.30
CA GLU A 107 3.42 12.13 16.39
C GLU A 107 2.32 13.13 16.03
N LEU A 108 1.12 12.63 15.75
CA LEU A 108 -0.06 13.48 15.80
C LEU A 108 -0.09 13.97 17.23
N ASP A 109 0.39 15.18 17.45
CA ASP A 109 0.27 15.89 18.71
C ASP A 109 -1.22 15.82 19.06
N SER A 110 -1.53 14.91 19.98
CA SER A 110 -2.86 14.73 20.51
C SER A 110 -3.06 15.79 21.57
N THR A 111 -3.03 17.05 21.15
CA THR A 111 -3.42 18.18 21.97
C THR A 111 -4.05 19.21 21.06
N ASP A 112 -5.37 19.05 20.86
CA ASP A 112 -6.33 20.16 20.77
C ASP A 112 -7.74 19.53 20.64
N VAL A 113 -8.30 19.15 21.80
CA VAL A 113 -9.73 19.11 22.08
C VAL A 113 -10.00 20.23 23.07
#